data_AF-A0A453GCW3-F1
#
_entry.id   AF-A0A453GCW3-F1
#
_cell.length_a   1.000
_cell.length_b   1.000
_cell.length_c   1.000
_cell.angle_alpha   90.00
_cell.angle_beta   90.00
_cell.angle_gamma   90.00
#
_symmetry.space_group_name_H-M   'P 1'
#
loop_
_entity.id
_entity.type
_entity.pdbx_description
1 polymer ?
#
loop_
_entity_poly.entity_id
_entity_poly.type
_entity_poly.pdbx_seq_one_letter_code
_entity_poly.pdbx_strand_id
1 'polypeptide(L)'
;GRLHFKVDFRFQRGGLCEADLPELDEFLTNVMLLLSSLIEKHSESIIAERPDELMVSTEKDVLTVTSCLLAANAYAEWVPVVHLVKHGLVKRCESLLHLSRFQTYALKFFKILCQRRRPLTVAKDYDDAMSHVFEILMSISQDSLTKVAACSDFSSERELNVAEGICDCLFTLVSSNMQCIIADTIKTSCFLRQMLEYYQHYKIALHFQSLPFWLMVLTEGPKEFFLAADPADVASSAGTNSAEKGNIGTFLFFSDDICSVILDISFKRMLKTPATILPNSLELWSDELHGKNGFIQYHSRLLDLIKYIAYRRPILAASKAAHRINSVTGDASTVSPPPKDLAAIESAQLVLNTVVNAIFDDSIENGEIILDTQFSLLRIHHIFGDLLAQLLSLKWMEPRLAVILGHYLTAFCPYLRRHPPVVPSVVKKLFELLSSITASSH
;
A
#
# COMPACT_ATOMS: atom_id res chain seq x y z
N GLY A 1 29.61 -6.77 -22.42
CA GLY A 1 29.86 -8.16 -22.01
C GLY A 1 29.12 -8.44 -20.73
N ARG A 2 28.09 -9.30 -20.76
CA ARG A 2 27.35 -9.73 -19.58
C ARG A 2 27.92 -11.07 -19.13
N LEU A 3 28.58 -11.11 -17.99
CA LEU A 3 28.88 -12.36 -17.29
C LEU A 3 27.62 -12.78 -16.52
N HIS A 4 26.79 -13.58 -17.19
CA HIS A 4 25.79 -14.40 -16.51
C HIS A 4 26.53 -15.52 -15.78
N PHE A 5 26.71 -15.40 -14.47
CA PHE A 5 26.92 -16.58 -13.64
C PHE A 5 25.55 -17.25 -13.45
N LYS A 6 25.19 -18.07 -14.45
CA LYS A 6 24.15 -19.07 -14.30
C LYS A 6 24.82 -20.25 -13.61
N VAL A 7 24.63 -20.39 -12.29
CA VAL A 7 24.91 -21.67 -11.62
C VAL A 7 23.78 -22.62 -12.05
N ASP A 8 23.95 -23.18 -13.24
CA ASP A 8 23.19 -24.35 -13.68
C ASP A 8 23.62 -25.49 -12.75
N PHE A 9 22.79 -25.85 -11.77
CA PHE A 9 22.83 -27.19 -11.17
C PHE A 9 22.40 -28.20 -12.26
N ARG A 10 23.27 -28.41 -13.25
CA ARG A 10 23.18 -29.59 -14.10
C ARG A 10 23.71 -30.74 -13.27
N PHE A 11 22.78 -31.52 -12.72
CA PHE A 11 23.03 -32.92 -12.37
C PHE A 11 23.48 -33.66 -13.64
N GLN A 12 24.78 -33.63 -13.91
CA GLN A 12 25.41 -34.56 -14.85
C GLN A 12 25.67 -35.85 -14.09
N ARG A 13 25.10 -36.94 -14.60
CA ARG A 13 25.33 -38.32 -14.18
C ARG A 13 26.80 -38.55 -13.81
N GLY A 14 27.06 -38.98 -12.58
CA GLY A 14 28.23 -39.79 -12.26
C GLY A 14 29.32 -39.19 -11.38
N GLY A 15 29.01 -38.26 -10.47
CA GLY A 15 29.94 -37.85 -9.41
C GLY A 15 29.17 -37.37 -8.18
N LEU A 16 29.06 -38.23 -7.18
CA LEU A 16 28.49 -37.90 -5.86
C LEU A 16 29.39 -36.85 -5.19
N CYS A 17 28.95 -35.59 -5.16
CA CYS A 17 29.32 -34.70 -4.06
C CYS A 17 28.22 -34.80 -3.00
N GLU A 18 28.19 -35.93 -2.30
CA GLU A 18 27.70 -35.94 -0.92
C GLU A 18 28.80 -35.28 -0.09
N ALA A 19 28.84 -33.95 -0.09
CA ALA A 19 29.45 -33.27 1.04
C ALA A 19 28.52 -33.55 2.21
N ASP A 20 29.03 -34.21 3.25
CA ASP A 20 28.26 -34.48 4.45
C ASP A 20 27.68 -33.14 4.95
N LEU A 21 26.36 -33.08 5.17
CA LEU A 21 25.64 -31.86 5.60
C LEU A 21 26.35 -31.04 6.72
N PRO A 22 27.06 -31.67 7.69
CA PRO A 22 27.88 -30.95 8.68
C PRO A 22 29.07 -30.17 8.11
N GLU A 23 29.75 -30.69 7.07
CA GLU A 23 30.89 -29.99 6.45
C GLU A 23 30.42 -28.73 5.71
N LEU A 24 29.23 -28.79 5.10
CA LEU A 24 28.62 -27.62 4.47
C LEU A 24 28.24 -26.56 5.52
N ASP A 25 27.75 -26.98 6.68
CA ASP A 25 27.37 -26.04 7.75
C ASP A 25 28.59 -25.29 8.31
N GLU A 26 29.67 -26.02 8.60
CA GLU A 26 30.93 -25.43 9.06
C GLU A 26 31.52 -24.48 7.99
N PHE A 27 31.51 -24.90 6.73
CA PHE A 27 31.94 -24.05 5.61
C PHE A 27 31.11 -22.76 5.53
N LEU A 28 29.78 -22.87 5.61
CA LEU A 28 28.88 -21.73 5.57
C LEU A 28 29.13 -20.77 6.73
N THR A 29 29.29 -21.27 7.95
CA THR A 29 29.65 -20.45 9.12
C THR A 29 30.94 -19.66 8.85
N ASN A 30 31.99 -20.33 8.35
CA ASN A 30 33.25 -19.68 8.05
C ASN A 30 33.12 -18.59 6.98
N VAL A 31 32.35 -18.84 5.92
CA VAL A 31 32.10 -17.85 4.86
C VAL A 31 31.31 -16.65 5.40
N MET A 32 30.27 -16.87 6.20
CA MET A 32 29.46 -15.78 6.76
C MET A 32 30.25 -14.90 7.72
N LEU A 33 31.09 -15.51 8.56
CA LEU A 33 31.98 -14.79 9.47
C LEU A 33 33.03 -13.98 8.69
N LEU A 34 33.61 -14.56 7.63
CA LEU A 34 34.58 -13.87 6.78
C LEU A 34 33.94 -12.66 6.09
N LEU A 35 32.78 -12.82 5.46
CA LEU A 35 32.07 -11.72 4.81
C LEU A 35 31.72 -10.62 5.82
N SER A 36 31.23 -10.99 7.00
CA SER A 36 30.89 -10.03 8.06
C SER A 36 32.10 -9.24 8.55
N SER A 37 33.24 -9.91 8.75
CA SER A 37 34.50 -9.29 9.16
C SER A 37 35.06 -8.34 8.10
N LEU A 38 35.02 -8.74 6.83
CA LEU A 38 35.48 -7.91 5.72
C LEU A 38 34.60 -6.66 5.58
N ILE A 39 33.28 -6.81 5.64
CA ILE A 39 32.36 -5.67 5.59
C ILE A 39 32.66 -4.69 6.72
N GLU A 40 32.76 -5.16 7.97
CA GLU A 40 33.02 -4.33 9.13
C GLU A 40 34.33 -3.54 8.97
N LYS A 41 35.45 -4.26 8.79
CA LYS A 41 36.79 -3.67 8.71
C LYS A 41 36.90 -2.61 7.62
N HIS A 42 36.40 -2.91 6.42
CA HIS A 42 36.52 -1.98 5.30
C HIS A 42 35.49 -0.85 5.38
N SER A 43 34.31 -1.07 5.98
CA SER A 43 33.33 0.00 6.21
C SER A 43 33.81 1.02 7.26
N GLU A 44 34.44 0.57 8.35
CA GLU A 44 35.02 1.44 9.37
C GLU A 44 36.16 2.29 8.81
N SER A 45 37.01 1.69 7.96
CA SER A 45 38.07 2.40 7.24
C SER A 45 37.51 3.55 6.41
N ILE A 46 36.42 3.31 5.66
CA ILE A 46 35.75 4.32 4.84
C ILE A 46 35.13 5.44 5.71
N ILE A 47 34.55 5.10 6.86
CA ILE A 47 33.94 6.10 7.76
C ILE A 47 35.00 6.97 8.44
N ALA A 48 36.18 6.41 8.73
CA ALA A 48 37.26 7.09 9.45
C ALA A 48 38.11 8.05 8.59
N GLU A 49 37.79 8.24 7.31
CA GLU A 49 38.63 8.98 6.37
C GLU A 49 38.81 10.47 6.69
N ARG A 50 40.07 10.93 6.55
CA ARG A 50 40.50 12.34 6.54
C ARG A 50 40.87 12.78 5.12
N PRO A 51 40.62 14.04 4.74
CA PRO A 51 40.65 14.49 3.34
C PRO A 51 42.02 14.46 2.63
N ASP A 52 43.16 14.37 3.33
CA ASP A 52 44.44 14.78 2.75
C ASP A 52 45.36 13.67 2.17
N GLU A 53 45.11 12.37 2.38
CA GLU A 53 46.07 11.31 1.95
C GLU A 53 45.49 10.05 1.25
N LEU A 54 44.17 9.88 1.11
CA LEU A 54 43.58 8.52 1.02
C LEU A 54 42.84 8.07 -0.25
N MET A 55 42.76 8.83 -1.36
CA MET A 55 41.84 8.50 -2.47
C MET A 55 41.95 7.05 -3.03
N VAL A 56 43.14 6.47 -3.14
CA VAL A 56 43.33 5.11 -3.73
C VAL A 56 43.01 3.98 -2.73
N SER A 57 43.32 4.16 -1.44
CA SER A 57 42.94 3.20 -0.39
C SER A 57 41.42 3.19 -0.18
N THR A 58 40.78 4.36 -0.28
CA THR A 58 39.32 4.48 -0.27
C THR A 58 38.71 3.61 -1.36
N GLU A 59 39.22 3.74 -2.60
CA GLU A 59 38.72 3.01 -3.78
C GLU A 59 38.81 1.48 -3.56
N LYS A 60 39.97 1.05 -3.05
CA LYS A 60 40.24 -0.22 -2.36
C LYS A 60 39.04 -0.77 -1.60
N ASP A 61 38.73 -0.04 -0.55
CA ASP A 61 37.76 -0.44 0.46
C ASP A 61 36.34 -0.42 -0.10
N VAL A 62 36.01 0.52 -1.00
CA VAL A 62 34.71 0.55 -1.70
C VAL A 62 34.46 -0.75 -2.46
N LEU A 63 35.43 -1.15 -3.28
CA LEU A 63 35.31 -2.28 -4.17
C LEU A 63 35.21 -3.56 -3.36
N THR A 64 35.94 -3.63 -2.25
CA THR A 64 35.91 -4.76 -1.32
C THR A 64 34.53 -4.88 -0.67
N VAL A 65 33.99 -3.81 -0.09
CA VAL A 65 32.64 -3.82 0.51
C VAL A 65 31.56 -4.13 -0.52
N THR A 66 31.65 -3.54 -1.72
CA THR A 66 30.71 -3.81 -2.82
C THR A 66 30.74 -5.29 -3.24
N SER A 67 31.93 -5.86 -3.37
CA SER A 67 32.09 -7.28 -3.71
C SER A 67 31.55 -8.19 -2.62
N CYS A 68 31.78 -7.85 -1.35
CA CYS A 68 31.22 -8.58 -0.21
C CYS A 68 29.69 -8.51 -0.19
N LEU A 69 29.08 -7.37 -0.52
CA LEU A 69 27.63 -7.23 -0.64
C LEU A 69 27.05 -8.03 -1.81
N LEU A 70 27.75 -8.10 -2.95
CA LEU A 70 27.35 -8.94 -4.07
C LEU A 70 27.40 -10.43 -3.70
N ALA A 71 28.44 -10.85 -2.97
CA ALA A 71 28.53 -12.20 -2.43
C ALA A 71 27.41 -12.46 -1.41
N ALA A 72 27.19 -11.53 -0.46
CA ALA A 72 26.11 -11.63 0.52
C ALA A 72 24.74 -11.77 -0.15
N ASN A 73 24.47 -10.99 -1.21
CA ASN A 73 23.26 -11.14 -2.03
C ASN A 73 23.12 -12.55 -2.61
N ALA A 74 24.20 -13.11 -3.19
CA ALA A 74 24.16 -14.45 -3.77
C ALA A 74 23.94 -15.55 -2.71
N TYR A 75 24.53 -15.41 -1.52
CA TYR A 75 24.32 -16.36 -0.43
C TYR A 75 22.92 -16.22 0.20
N ALA A 76 22.37 -15.01 0.29
CA ALA A 76 21.04 -14.76 0.83
C ALA A 76 19.92 -15.49 0.08
N GLU A 77 20.12 -15.81 -1.20
CA GLU A 77 19.13 -16.51 -2.03
C GLU A 77 18.83 -17.92 -1.53
N TRP A 78 19.76 -18.59 -0.85
CA TRP A 78 19.63 -20.01 -0.50
C TRP A 78 20.05 -20.37 0.92
N VAL A 79 20.97 -19.64 1.55
CA VAL A 79 21.39 -19.89 2.93
C VAL A 79 20.19 -19.69 3.89
N PRO A 80 20.05 -20.52 4.96
CA PRO A 80 19.00 -20.31 5.96
C PRO A 80 19.09 -18.93 6.61
N VAL A 81 17.97 -18.20 6.68
CA VAL A 81 17.92 -16.84 7.23
C VAL A 81 18.44 -16.79 8.67
N VAL A 82 18.14 -17.82 9.46
CA VAL A 82 18.62 -18.00 10.83
C VAL A 82 20.16 -17.98 10.89
N HIS A 83 20.85 -18.61 9.93
CA HIS A 83 22.32 -18.60 9.86
C HIS A 83 22.86 -17.21 9.51
N LEU A 84 22.21 -16.50 8.59
CA LEU A 84 22.61 -15.14 8.21
C LEU A 84 22.50 -14.16 9.38
N VAL A 85 21.46 -14.30 10.21
CA VAL A 85 21.29 -13.51 11.43
C VAL A 85 22.31 -13.91 12.49
N LYS A 86 22.40 -15.21 12.81
CA LYS A 86 23.29 -15.76 13.85
C LYS A 86 24.75 -15.41 13.63
N HIS A 87 25.20 -15.41 12.37
CA HIS A 87 26.60 -15.12 12.02
C HIS A 87 26.85 -13.66 11.67
N GLY A 88 25.91 -12.75 11.99
CA GLY A 88 26.12 -11.32 11.98
C GLY A 88 26.01 -10.63 10.61
N LEU A 89 25.79 -11.38 9.53
CA LEU A 89 25.75 -10.79 8.18
C LEU A 89 24.59 -9.80 8.03
N VAL A 90 23.42 -10.12 8.59
CA VAL A 90 22.26 -9.21 8.58
C VAL A 90 22.58 -7.88 9.25
N LYS A 91 23.21 -7.90 10.43
CA LYS A 91 23.64 -6.70 11.17
C LYS A 91 24.68 -5.88 10.41
N ARG A 92 25.59 -6.55 9.68
CA ARG A 92 26.59 -5.85 8.84
C ARG A 92 25.96 -5.22 7.60
N CYS A 93 24.94 -5.85 7.02
CA CYS A 93 24.17 -5.25 5.93
C CYS A 93 23.28 -4.10 6.42
N GLU A 94 22.73 -4.17 7.63
CA GLU A 94 21.99 -3.10 8.28
C GLU A 94 22.82 -1.82 8.40
N SER A 95 24.04 -1.89 8.94
CA SER A 95 24.90 -0.69 9.09
C SER A 95 25.20 0.01 7.77
N LEU A 96 25.20 -0.74 6.67
CA LEU A 96 25.42 -0.22 5.32
C LEU A 96 24.18 0.46 4.71
N LEU A 97 22.98 0.26 5.25
CA LEU A 97 21.76 0.96 4.81
C LEU A 97 21.83 2.46 5.07
N HIS A 98 22.60 2.90 6.07
CA HIS A 98 22.79 4.32 6.37
C HIS A 98 23.85 4.98 5.46
N LEU A 99 24.66 4.20 4.75
CA LEU A 99 25.71 4.69 3.86
C LEU A 99 25.18 4.77 2.43
N SER A 100 24.96 5.99 1.94
CA SER A 100 24.35 6.27 0.63
C SER A 100 25.02 5.56 -0.55
N ARG A 101 26.32 5.25 -0.45
CA ARG A 101 27.07 4.54 -1.50
C ARG A 101 26.76 3.04 -1.60
N PHE A 102 26.36 2.41 -0.49
CA PHE A 102 26.11 0.97 -0.40
C PHE A 102 24.64 0.62 -0.24
N GLN A 103 23.82 1.61 0.09
CA GLN A 103 22.40 1.46 0.41
C GLN A 103 21.62 0.62 -0.61
N THR A 104 21.81 0.83 -1.92
CA THR A 104 21.13 0.02 -2.95
C THR A 104 21.49 -1.47 -2.89
N TYR A 105 22.76 -1.80 -2.66
CA TYR A 105 23.21 -3.18 -2.57
C TYR A 105 22.75 -3.85 -1.28
N ALA A 106 22.77 -3.12 -0.16
CA ALA A 106 22.24 -3.58 1.12
C ALA A 106 20.72 -3.78 1.05
N LEU A 107 19.98 -2.86 0.43
CA LEU A 107 18.53 -2.98 0.26
C LEU A 107 18.16 -4.19 -0.62
N LYS A 108 18.96 -4.50 -1.65
CA LYS A 108 18.80 -5.73 -2.43
C LYS A 108 18.95 -6.98 -1.56
N PHE A 109 19.89 -6.99 -0.62
CA PHE A 109 20.07 -8.12 0.31
C PHE A 109 18.82 -8.33 1.15
N PHE A 110 18.29 -7.26 1.75
CA PHE A 110 17.04 -7.33 2.53
C PHE A 110 15.84 -7.75 1.67
N LYS A 111 15.74 -7.25 0.43
CA LYS A 111 14.69 -7.68 -0.50
C LYS A 111 14.71 -9.19 -0.75
N ILE A 112 15.90 -9.78 -0.93
CA ILE A 112 16.04 -11.23 -1.10
C ILE A 112 15.54 -11.96 0.15
N LEU A 113 15.90 -11.49 1.36
CA LEU A 113 15.42 -12.07 2.61
C LEU A 113 13.90 -12.01 2.74
N CYS A 114 13.28 -10.87 2.38
CA CYS A 114 11.83 -10.68 2.44
C CYS A 114 11.06 -11.65 1.53
N GLN A 115 11.67 -12.08 0.42
CA GLN A 115 11.10 -13.04 -0.54
C GLN A 115 11.25 -14.51 -0.10
N ARG A 116 11.99 -14.78 0.98
CA ARG A 116 12.18 -16.15 1.48
C ARG A 116 10.87 -16.67 2.04
N ARG A 117 10.57 -17.92 1.67
CA ARG A 117 9.39 -18.62 2.16
C ARG A 117 9.66 -19.15 3.56
N ARG A 118 8.68 -18.98 4.45
CA ARG A 118 8.69 -19.55 5.79
C ARG A 118 8.82 -21.08 5.74
N PRO A 119 9.85 -21.68 6.36
CA PRO A 119 9.98 -23.12 6.49
C PRO A 119 8.94 -23.71 7.45
N LEU A 120 8.48 -24.93 7.18
CA LEU A 120 7.48 -25.61 8.02
C LEU A 120 8.07 -26.18 9.32
N THR A 121 9.34 -26.62 9.31
CA THR A 121 9.95 -27.42 10.38
C THR A 121 10.69 -26.63 11.45
N VAL A 122 11.21 -25.45 11.11
CA VAL A 122 11.98 -24.54 11.99
C VAL A 122 11.30 -23.17 12.07
N ALA A 123 9.97 -23.19 12.12
CA ALA A 123 9.12 -22.02 11.99
C ALA A 123 9.44 -20.94 13.04
N LYS A 124 9.65 -21.32 14.30
CA LYS A 124 9.89 -20.36 15.39
C LYS A 124 11.22 -19.59 15.24
N ASP A 125 12.34 -20.30 15.10
CA ASP A 125 13.65 -19.65 14.95
C ASP A 125 13.71 -18.78 13.69
N TYR A 126 13.02 -19.22 12.64
CA TYR A 126 12.85 -18.44 11.42
C TYR A 126 11.99 -17.19 11.65
N ASP A 127 10.87 -17.29 12.37
CA ASP A 127 10.01 -16.17 12.70
C ASP A 127 10.75 -15.13 13.57
N ASP A 128 11.56 -15.59 14.54
CA ASP A 128 12.41 -14.73 15.36
C ASP A 128 13.46 -13.99 14.49
N ALA A 129 14.11 -14.71 13.56
CA ALA A 129 15.05 -14.12 12.62
C ALA A 129 14.38 -13.11 11.67
N MET A 130 13.19 -13.41 11.16
CA MET A 130 12.42 -12.50 10.30
C MET A 130 11.84 -11.32 11.08
N SER A 131 11.49 -11.48 12.35
CA SER A 131 11.10 -10.38 13.23
C SER A 131 12.26 -9.40 13.39
N HIS A 132 13.50 -9.89 13.53
CA HIS A 132 14.67 -9.02 13.57
C HIS A 132 14.89 -8.25 12.26
N VAL A 133 14.75 -8.93 11.11
CA VAL A 133 14.80 -8.29 9.78
C VAL A 133 13.70 -7.22 9.64
N PHE A 134 12.50 -7.51 10.12
CA PHE A 134 11.38 -6.57 10.11
C PHE A 134 11.69 -5.32 10.95
N GLU A 135 12.25 -5.46 12.15
CA GLU A 135 12.61 -4.33 13.01
C GLU A 135 13.63 -3.40 12.34
N ILE A 136 14.63 -3.98 11.66
CA ILE A 136 15.61 -3.21 10.88
C ILE A 136 14.91 -2.40 9.77
N LEU A 137 14.00 -3.05 9.03
CA LEU A 137 13.26 -2.40 7.93
C LEU A 137 12.33 -1.29 8.43
N MET A 138 11.66 -1.49 9.57
CA MET A 138 10.81 -0.48 10.22
C MET A 138 11.63 0.74 10.65
N SER A 139 12.83 0.50 11.22
CA SER A 139 13.72 1.58 11.66
C SER A 139 14.22 2.40 10.48
N ILE A 140 14.78 1.77 9.45
CA ILE A 140 15.29 2.48 8.27
C ILE A 140 14.18 3.16 7.48
N SER A 141 12.97 2.60 7.47
CA SER A 141 11.79 3.22 6.86
C SER A 141 11.45 4.54 7.52
N GLN A 142 11.46 4.60 8.86
CA GLN A 142 11.15 5.83 9.59
C GLN A 142 12.19 6.92 9.29
N ASP A 143 13.47 6.55 9.27
CA ASP A 143 14.56 7.45 8.92
C ASP A 143 14.40 7.97 7.47
N SER A 144 14.05 7.08 6.55
CA SER A 144 13.86 7.41 5.14
C SER A 144 12.68 8.35 4.92
N LEU A 145 11.53 8.09 5.56
CA LEU A 145 10.34 8.95 5.49
C LEU A 145 10.63 10.34 6.06
N THR A 146 11.36 10.42 7.18
CA THR A 146 11.76 11.69 7.79
C THR A 146 12.67 12.49 6.85
N LYS A 147 13.63 11.83 6.18
CA LYS A 147 14.52 12.47 5.19
C LYS A 147 13.73 13.00 3.98
N VAL A 148 12.86 12.18 3.40
CA VAL A 148 12.05 12.57 2.22
C VAL A 148 11.09 13.70 2.57
N ALA A 149 10.55 13.73 3.79
CA ALA A 149 9.69 14.82 4.26
C ALA A 149 10.47 16.14 4.50
N ALA A 150 11.73 16.06 4.93
CA ALA A 150 12.58 17.23 5.17
C ALA A 150 13.11 17.88 3.88
N CYS A 151 13.19 17.14 2.77
CA CYS A 151 13.63 17.66 1.48
C CYS A 151 12.55 18.52 0.80
N SER A 152 12.71 19.84 0.84
CA SER A 152 11.86 20.79 0.08
C SER A 152 12.14 20.70 -1.43
N ASP A 153 11.10 20.39 -2.19
CA ASP A 153 10.93 20.50 -3.66
C ASP A 153 11.90 19.74 -4.60
N PHE A 154 13.08 19.34 -4.13
CA PHE A 154 14.00 18.45 -4.84
C PHE A 154 14.46 17.33 -3.88
N SER A 155 13.54 16.44 -3.48
CA SER A 155 13.99 15.14 -2.96
C SER A 155 14.96 14.57 -3.98
N SER A 156 16.16 14.21 -3.54
CA SER A 156 17.08 13.55 -4.45
C SER A 156 16.37 12.30 -4.94
N GLU A 157 16.27 12.11 -6.27
CA GLU A 157 15.62 10.94 -6.88
C GLU A 157 16.11 9.63 -6.22
N ARG A 158 17.36 9.65 -5.75
CA ARG A 158 17.97 8.63 -4.91
C ARG A 158 17.21 8.34 -3.61
N GLU A 159 16.93 9.34 -2.77
CA GLU A 159 16.21 9.15 -1.50
C GLU A 159 14.79 8.64 -1.73
N LEU A 160 14.12 9.10 -2.78
CA LEU A 160 12.82 8.59 -3.19
C LEU A 160 12.91 7.11 -3.58
N ASN A 161 13.84 6.75 -4.48
CA ASN A 161 14.07 5.37 -4.92
C ASN A 161 14.40 4.43 -3.74
N VAL A 162 15.12 4.93 -2.75
CA VAL A 162 15.43 4.20 -1.51
C VAL A 162 14.16 3.98 -0.69
N ALA A 163 13.37 5.03 -0.46
CA ALA A 163 12.11 4.94 0.27
C ALA A 163 11.13 3.97 -0.41
N GLU A 164 11.05 3.98 -1.75
CA GLU A 164 10.28 3.03 -2.55
C GLU A 164 10.77 1.59 -2.34
N GLY A 165 12.09 1.36 -2.43
CA GLY A 165 12.65 0.03 -2.23
C GLY A 165 12.46 -0.50 -0.80
N ILE A 166 12.48 0.37 0.22
CA ILE A 166 12.18 -0.02 1.60
C ILE A 166 10.69 -0.39 1.74
N CYS A 167 9.79 0.41 1.17
CA CYS A 167 8.35 0.11 1.14
C CYS A 167 8.07 -1.24 0.44
N ASP A 168 8.75 -1.52 -0.68
CA ASP A 168 8.70 -2.80 -1.38
C ASP A 168 9.16 -3.97 -0.51
N CYS A 169 10.26 -3.80 0.25
CA CYS A 169 10.74 -4.83 1.18
C CYS A 169 9.72 -5.09 2.29
N LEU A 170 9.17 -4.05 2.91
CA LEU A 170 8.15 -4.16 3.95
C LEU A 170 6.89 -4.89 3.45
N PHE A 171 6.37 -4.51 2.29
CA PHE A 171 5.24 -5.20 1.66
C PHE A 171 5.57 -6.67 1.37
N THR A 172 6.73 -6.93 0.76
CA THR A 172 7.16 -8.29 0.39
C THR A 172 7.31 -9.17 1.63
N LEU A 173 7.92 -8.65 2.70
CA LEU A 173 8.09 -9.35 3.97
C LEU A 173 6.75 -9.78 4.52
N VAL A 174 5.80 -8.84 4.64
CA VAL A 174 4.49 -9.13 5.23
C VAL A 174 3.67 -10.06 4.34
N SER A 175 3.71 -9.89 3.02
CA SER A 175 3.01 -10.80 2.10
C SER A 175 3.47 -12.27 2.19
N SER A 176 4.72 -12.52 2.58
CA SER A 176 5.26 -13.88 2.65
C SER A 176 5.42 -14.41 4.09
N ASN A 177 5.53 -13.50 5.07
CA ASN A 177 5.98 -13.82 6.43
C ASN A 177 5.20 -13.04 7.51
N MET A 178 3.95 -12.63 7.26
CA MET A 178 3.11 -11.87 8.23
C MET A 178 3.08 -12.47 9.65
N GLN A 179 3.23 -13.79 9.76
CA GLN A 179 3.25 -14.52 11.04
C GLN A 179 4.30 -13.98 12.02
N CYS A 180 5.42 -13.43 11.54
CA CYS A 180 6.47 -12.90 12.43
C CYS A 180 6.07 -11.59 13.15
N ILE A 181 5.00 -10.92 12.72
CA ILE A 181 4.53 -9.66 13.34
C ILE A 181 3.14 -9.77 13.96
N ILE A 182 2.31 -10.70 13.49
CA ILE A 182 0.87 -10.71 13.77
C ILE A 182 0.51 -11.01 15.23
N ALA A 183 1.37 -11.75 15.93
CA ALA A 183 1.21 -12.08 17.34
C ALA A 183 1.43 -10.87 18.26
N ASP A 184 2.16 -9.86 17.78
CA ASP A 184 2.44 -8.63 18.52
C ASP A 184 1.56 -7.49 17.96
N THR A 185 0.51 -7.15 18.71
CA THR A 185 -0.45 -6.11 18.34
C THR A 185 0.18 -4.72 18.26
N ILE A 186 1.23 -4.46 19.05
CA ILE A 186 1.95 -3.19 19.04
C ILE A 186 2.80 -3.10 17.77
N LYS A 187 3.58 -4.14 17.44
CA LYS A 187 4.37 -4.19 16.20
C LYS A 187 3.48 -4.08 14.97
N THR A 188 2.38 -4.82 14.96
CA THR A 188 1.39 -4.75 13.88
C THR A 188 0.81 -3.35 13.73
N SER A 189 0.39 -2.71 14.83
CA SER A 189 -0.13 -1.34 14.79
C SER A 189 0.91 -0.32 14.30
N CYS A 190 2.17 -0.43 14.73
CA CYS A 190 3.25 0.44 14.28
C CYS A 190 3.51 0.27 12.77
N PHE A 191 3.52 -0.97 12.29
CA PHE A 191 3.65 -1.29 10.87
C PHE A 191 2.53 -0.67 10.04
N LEU A 192 1.27 -0.89 10.43
CA LEU A 192 0.12 -0.35 9.70
C LEU A 192 0.16 1.18 9.62
N ARG A 193 0.58 1.85 10.70
CA ARG A 193 0.76 3.31 10.71
C ARG A 193 1.86 3.74 9.76
N GLN A 194 2.99 3.04 9.72
CA GLN A 194 4.08 3.37 8.80
C GLN A 194 3.70 3.12 7.32
N MET A 195 2.97 2.04 7.02
CA MET A 195 2.41 1.83 5.69
C MET A 195 1.37 2.90 5.31
N LEU A 196 0.67 3.48 6.30
CA LEU A 196 -0.25 4.59 6.07
C LEU A 196 0.51 5.88 5.78
N GLU A 197 1.69 6.09 6.39
CA GLU A 197 2.58 7.21 6.07
C GLU A 197 3.04 7.18 4.61
N TYR A 198 3.43 6.01 4.08
CA TYR A 198 3.70 5.87 2.64
C TYR A 198 2.48 6.17 1.78
N TYR A 199 1.30 5.68 2.18
CA TYR A 199 0.07 5.86 1.42
C TYR A 199 -0.39 7.32 1.35
N GLN A 200 -0.31 8.05 2.46
CA GLN A 200 -0.67 9.46 2.52
C GLN A 200 0.45 10.40 2.05
N HIS A 201 1.61 9.85 1.68
CA HIS A 201 2.75 10.65 1.26
C HIS A 201 2.38 11.55 0.08
N TYR A 202 2.90 12.77 0.06
CA TYR A 202 2.55 13.75 -0.97
C TYR A 202 3.00 13.29 -2.36
N LYS A 203 4.20 12.69 -2.47
CA LYS A 203 4.71 12.07 -3.70
C LYS A 203 3.88 10.87 -4.14
N ILE A 204 3.47 10.86 -5.41
CA ILE A 204 2.64 9.77 -5.96
C ILE A 204 3.37 8.44 -6.05
N ALA A 205 4.69 8.45 -6.26
CA ALA A 205 5.46 7.22 -6.39
C ALA A 205 5.44 6.38 -5.10
N LEU A 206 5.61 7.02 -3.94
CA LEU A 206 5.51 6.35 -2.63
C LEU A 206 4.10 5.88 -2.30
N HIS A 207 3.09 6.70 -2.61
CA HIS A 207 1.70 6.28 -2.48
C HIS A 207 1.43 5.04 -3.34
N PHE A 208 1.82 5.08 -4.61
CA PHE A 208 1.63 3.98 -5.57
C PHE A 208 2.33 2.71 -5.12
N GLN A 209 3.55 2.84 -4.57
CA GLN A 209 4.33 1.71 -4.07
C GLN A 209 3.65 1.01 -2.88
N SER A 210 2.92 1.74 -2.03
CA SER A 210 2.18 1.18 -0.90
C SER A 210 0.78 0.65 -1.25
N LEU A 211 0.22 1.02 -2.40
CA LEU A 211 -1.15 0.63 -2.79
C LEU A 211 -1.37 -0.89 -2.88
N PRO A 212 -0.45 -1.72 -3.42
CA PRO A 212 -0.59 -3.17 -3.44
C PRO A 212 -0.74 -3.79 -2.05
N PHE A 213 -0.04 -3.25 -1.04
CA PHE A 213 -0.18 -3.68 0.34
C PHE A 213 -1.62 -3.49 0.84
N TRP A 214 -2.17 -2.29 0.67
CA TRP A 214 -3.52 -1.96 1.13
C TRP A 214 -4.60 -2.75 0.40
N LEU A 215 -4.41 -3.03 -0.89
CA LEU A 215 -5.28 -3.95 -1.62
C LEU A 215 -5.22 -5.35 -1.02
N MET A 216 -4.02 -5.93 -0.90
CA MET A 216 -3.85 -7.29 -0.37
C MET A 216 -4.49 -7.44 1.02
N VAL A 217 -4.20 -6.54 1.95
CA VAL A 217 -4.69 -6.67 3.33
C VAL A 217 -6.17 -6.35 3.51
N LEU A 218 -6.74 -5.49 2.65
CA LEU A 218 -8.17 -5.18 2.72
C LEU A 218 -8.96 -6.21 1.91
N THR A 219 -8.67 -6.43 0.62
CA THR A 219 -9.55 -7.18 -0.29
C THR A 219 -9.45 -8.70 -0.18
N GLU A 220 -8.25 -9.27 -0.08
CA GLU A 220 -8.09 -10.72 -0.07
C GLU A 220 -8.48 -11.31 1.30
N GLY A 221 -8.60 -10.45 2.32
CA GLY A 221 -8.62 -10.87 3.69
C GLY A 221 -7.48 -11.86 3.94
N PRO A 222 -7.52 -12.64 5.01
CA PRO A 222 -6.36 -13.45 5.32
C PRO A 222 -6.75 -14.88 5.57
N LYS A 223 -7.57 -15.38 4.64
CA LYS A 223 -7.96 -16.78 4.64
C LYS A 223 -6.72 -17.70 4.65
N GLU A 224 -5.56 -17.18 4.24
CA GLU A 224 -4.25 -17.83 4.34
C GLU A 224 -3.26 -17.15 5.32
N PHE A 225 -3.38 -15.84 5.63
CA PHE A 225 -2.40 -15.15 6.50
C PHE A 225 -2.55 -15.40 8.01
N PHE A 226 -3.69 -15.89 8.53
CA PHE A 226 -3.88 -16.18 9.98
C PHE A 226 -3.96 -17.68 10.31
N LEU A 227 -3.76 -18.57 9.35
CA LEU A 227 -3.59 -19.99 9.66
C LEU A 227 -2.18 -20.19 10.24
N ALA A 228 -2.07 -19.98 11.55
CA ALA A 228 -0.96 -20.50 12.33
C ALA A 228 -0.96 -22.03 12.21
N ALA A 229 0.25 -22.57 12.07
CA ALA A 229 0.52 -23.97 11.89
C ALA A 229 -0.01 -24.83 13.05
N ASP A 230 -0.80 -25.85 12.72
CA ASP A 230 -0.68 -27.15 13.40
C ASP A 230 -1.14 -28.29 12.46
N PRO A 231 -0.26 -29.23 12.04
CA PRO A 231 -0.67 -30.39 11.27
C PRO A 231 -1.44 -31.43 12.11
N ALA A 232 -1.58 -31.23 13.44
CA ALA A 232 -2.27 -32.14 14.34
C ALA A 232 -3.81 -31.99 14.34
N ASP A 233 -4.36 -30.83 13.96
CA ASP A 233 -5.80 -30.56 14.07
C ASP A 233 -6.63 -30.90 12.81
N VAL A 234 -5.97 -31.39 11.76
CA VAL A 234 -6.65 -31.81 10.52
C VAL A 234 -7.47 -33.10 10.73
N ALA A 235 -7.31 -33.80 11.86
CA ALA A 235 -8.03 -35.03 12.14
C ALA A 235 -9.37 -34.86 12.89
N SER A 236 -9.73 -33.66 13.38
CA SER A 236 -10.92 -33.54 14.28
C SER A 236 -11.90 -32.40 13.99
N SER A 237 -11.84 -31.73 12.83
CA SER A 237 -12.86 -30.73 12.46
C SER A 237 -13.70 -31.15 11.25
N ALA A 238 -14.27 -32.35 11.32
CA ALA A 238 -15.46 -32.67 10.54
C ALA A 238 -16.66 -31.90 11.12
N GLY A 239 -16.97 -30.74 10.53
CA GLY A 239 -18.26 -30.09 10.64
C GLY A 239 -18.32 -28.91 11.61
N THR A 240 -18.06 -27.70 11.12
CA THR A 240 -18.88 -26.51 11.40
C THR A 240 -18.40 -25.34 10.53
N ASN A 241 -19.35 -24.57 10.01
CA ASN A 241 -19.15 -23.43 9.11
C ASN A 241 -18.25 -22.35 9.73
N SER A 242 -16.93 -22.48 9.55
CA SER A 242 -15.90 -21.58 10.11
C SER A 242 -15.48 -20.44 9.15
N ALA A 243 -16.02 -20.40 7.93
CA ALA A 243 -15.62 -19.42 6.91
C ALA A 243 -16.07 -17.98 7.21
N GLU A 244 -17.19 -17.81 7.93
CA GLU A 244 -17.74 -16.49 8.27
C GLU A 244 -17.07 -15.87 9.50
N LYS A 245 -16.74 -16.68 10.51
CA LYS A 245 -16.20 -16.19 11.78
C LYS A 245 -14.75 -15.72 11.68
N GLY A 246 -13.95 -16.32 10.80
CA GLY A 246 -12.58 -15.87 10.49
C GLY A 246 -12.55 -14.51 9.77
N ASN A 247 -13.56 -14.21 8.97
CA ASN A 247 -13.62 -12.99 8.15
C ASN A 247 -14.00 -11.74 8.98
N ILE A 248 -14.63 -11.91 10.14
CA ILE A 248 -15.00 -10.84 11.08
C ILE A 248 -13.78 -10.45 11.93
N GLY A 249 -13.02 -11.43 12.43
CA GLY A 249 -11.84 -11.21 13.30
C GLY A 249 -10.69 -10.46 12.63
N THR A 250 -10.54 -10.55 11.30
CA THR A 250 -9.47 -9.84 10.59
C THR A 250 -9.76 -8.36 10.38
N PHE A 251 -11.01 -8.01 10.10
CA PHE A 251 -11.36 -6.62 9.81
C PHE A 251 -11.50 -5.78 11.11
N LEU A 252 -11.23 -6.40 12.26
CA LEU A 252 -10.99 -5.76 13.57
C LEU A 252 -9.59 -5.14 13.68
N PHE A 253 -8.64 -5.49 12.81
CA PHE A 253 -7.29 -4.91 12.84
C PHE A 253 -7.22 -3.48 12.29
N PHE A 254 -8.17 -3.09 11.44
CA PHE A 254 -8.20 -1.75 10.83
C PHE A 254 -9.20 -0.85 11.56
N SER A 255 -8.68 0.18 12.23
CA SER A 255 -9.50 1.21 12.84
C SER A 255 -10.23 2.03 11.77
N ASP A 256 -11.36 2.61 12.16
CA ASP A 256 -12.08 3.57 11.31
C ASP A 256 -11.20 4.77 10.93
N ASP A 257 -10.21 5.12 11.76
CA ASP A 257 -9.23 6.19 11.47
C ASP A 257 -8.36 5.85 10.25
N ILE A 258 -7.84 4.62 10.17
CA ILE A 258 -7.02 4.17 9.03
C ILE A 258 -7.88 4.19 7.76
N CYS A 259 -9.08 3.60 7.81
CA CYS A 259 -10.00 3.57 6.67
C CYS A 259 -10.42 4.98 6.24
N SER A 260 -10.62 5.88 7.20
CA SER A 260 -10.93 7.30 6.98
C SER A 260 -9.84 8.00 6.19
N VAL A 261 -8.57 7.84 6.60
CA VAL A 261 -7.41 8.43 5.89
C VAL A 261 -7.28 7.84 4.48
N ILE A 262 -7.42 6.52 4.34
CA ILE A 262 -7.34 5.86 3.04
C ILE A 262 -8.39 6.41 2.08
N LEU A 263 -9.65 6.55 2.51
CA LEU A 263 -10.72 7.12 1.70
C LEU A 263 -10.42 8.57 1.32
N ASP A 264 -10.03 9.42 2.28
CA ASP A 264 -9.73 10.84 2.02
C ASP A 264 -8.63 11.03 0.97
N ILE A 265 -7.55 10.23 1.08
CA ILE A 265 -6.43 10.27 0.13
C ILE A 265 -6.85 9.67 -1.22
N SER A 266 -7.55 8.54 -1.23
CA SER A 266 -8.06 7.92 -2.46
C SER A 266 -8.91 8.91 -3.25
N PHE A 267 -9.88 9.56 -2.59
CA PHE A 267 -10.81 10.50 -3.22
C PHE A 267 -10.10 11.71 -3.83
N LYS A 268 -9.03 12.20 -3.20
CA LYS A 268 -8.21 13.28 -3.75
C LYS A 268 -7.39 12.80 -4.96
N ARG A 269 -6.83 11.59 -4.90
CA ARG A 269 -5.96 11.01 -5.93
C ARG A 269 -6.71 10.41 -7.14
N MET A 270 -8.04 10.36 -7.09
CA MET A 270 -8.88 10.12 -8.28
C MET A 270 -8.73 11.22 -9.34
N LEU A 271 -8.21 12.40 -8.95
CA LEU A 271 -7.92 13.51 -9.85
C LEU A 271 -6.58 13.35 -10.57
N LYS A 272 -6.51 13.83 -11.80
CA LYS A 272 -5.25 14.14 -12.49
C LYS A 272 -4.80 15.56 -12.17
N THR A 273 -3.51 15.82 -12.26
CA THR A 273 -2.94 17.15 -12.02
C THR A 273 -3.47 18.13 -13.08
N PRO A 274 -3.96 19.33 -12.69
CA PRO A 274 -3.94 20.46 -13.60
C PRO A 274 -2.47 20.87 -13.83
N ALA A 275 -2.15 21.44 -15.00
CA ALA A 275 -0.78 21.73 -15.45
C ALA A 275 0.06 22.66 -14.53
N THR A 276 -0.47 23.11 -13.40
CA THR A 276 0.18 23.99 -12.43
C THR A 276 0.25 23.33 -11.05
N ILE A 277 1.44 22.82 -10.71
CA ILE A 277 1.75 22.24 -9.41
C ILE A 277 1.97 23.38 -8.41
N LEU A 278 1.18 23.44 -7.34
CA LEU A 278 1.51 24.29 -6.20
C LEU A 278 2.53 23.55 -5.31
N PRO A 279 3.67 24.16 -4.92
CA PRO A 279 4.61 23.57 -3.99
C PRO A 279 3.89 23.13 -2.70
N ASN A 280 4.25 21.97 -2.16
CA ASN A 280 3.63 21.35 -0.97
C ASN A 280 2.17 20.86 -1.10
N SER A 281 1.63 20.78 -2.32
CA SER A 281 0.35 20.10 -2.57
C SER A 281 0.52 18.61 -2.86
N LEU A 282 -0.53 17.82 -2.62
CA LEU A 282 -0.57 16.38 -2.93
C LEU A 282 -0.29 16.18 -4.43
N GLU A 283 0.77 15.44 -4.77
CA GLU A 283 1.12 15.16 -6.16
C GLU A 283 0.08 14.22 -6.78
N LEU A 284 -0.60 14.72 -7.81
CA LEU A 284 -1.58 13.97 -8.58
C LEU A 284 -0.94 13.36 -9.83
N TRP A 285 -1.64 12.42 -10.46
CA TRP A 285 -1.14 11.78 -11.66
C TRP A 285 -1.04 12.76 -12.83
N SER A 286 0.17 12.93 -13.34
CA SER A 286 0.46 13.60 -14.61
C SER A 286 0.76 12.58 -15.71
N ASP A 287 0.05 12.69 -16.84
CA ASP A 287 0.31 11.86 -18.02
C ASP A 287 1.69 12.10 -18.62
N GLU A 288 2.29 13.28 -18.39
CA GLU A 288 3.63 13.63 -18.85
C GLU A 288 4.72 12.97 -18.00
N LEU A 289 4.52 12.88 -16.68
CA LEU A 289 5.50 12.34 -15.75
C LEU A 289 5.38 10.82 -15.58
N HIS A 290 4.18 10.26 -15.67
CA HIS A 290 3.92 8.85 -15.32
C HIS A 290 3.37 8.02 -16.50
N GLY A 291 3.08 8.65 -17.63
CA GLY A 291 2.57 8.00 -18.83
C GLY A 291 1.06 7.74 -18.80
N LYS A 292 0.45 7.70 -19.99
CA LYS A 292 -1.01 7.64 -20.17
C LYS A 292 -1.64 6.30 -19.74
N ASN A 293 -0.93 5.20 -19.95
CA ASN A 293 -1.49 3.86 -19.74
C ASN A 293 -1.49 3.43 -18.27
N GLY A 294 -0.58 3.97 -17.45
CA GLY A 294 -0.49 3.63 -16.03
C GLY A 294 -1.68 4.13 -15.21
N PHE A 295 -2.29 5.25 -15.61
CA PHE A 295 -3.38 5.85 -14.86
C PHE A 295 -4.60 4.95 -14.76
N ILE A 296 -4.97 4.25 -15.85
CA ILE A 296 -6.16 3.39 -15.86
C ILE A 296 -6.03 2.28 -14.81
N GLN A 297 -4.86 1.63 -14.75
CA GLN A 297 -4.58 0.59 -13.77
C GLN A 297 -4.50 1.14 -12.34
N TYR A 298 -3.89 2.30 -12.17
CA TYR A 298 -3.82 2.96 -10.87
C TYR A 298 -5.22 3.33 -10.35
N HIS A 299 -6.02 3.93 -11.21
CA HIS A 299 -7.37 4.36 -10.92
C HIS A 299 -8.31 3.18 -10.63
N SER A 300 -8.21 2.07 -11.37
CA SER A 300 -8.99 0.86 -11.07
C SER A 300 -8.66 0.31 -9.68
N ARG A 301 -7.37 0.28 -9.32
CA ARG A 301 -6.91 -0.15 -7.99
C ARG A 301 -7.44 0.74 -6.86
N LEU A 302 -7.49 2.07 -7.05
CA LEU A 302 -8.11 2.97 -6.08
C LEU A 302 -9.61 2.72 -5.94
N LEU A 303 -10.31 2.49 -7.05
CA LEU A 303 -11.74 2.17 -7.03
C LEU A 303 -12.03 0.86 -6.29
N ASP A 304 -11.20 -0.17 -6.48
CA ASP A 304 -11.33 -1.44 -5.75
C ASP A 304 -11.19 -1.24 -4.24
N LEU A 305 -10.22 -0.41 -3.82
CA LEU A 305 -10.01 -0.06 -2.42
C LEU A 305 -11.21 0.69 -1.82
N ILE A 306 -11.71 1.70 -2.52
CA ILE A 306 -12.90 2.47 -2.12
C ILE A 306 -14.12 1.55 -2.01
N LYS A 307 -14.35 0.72 -3.03
CA LYS A 307 -15.47 -0.23 -3.09
C LYS A 307 -15.42 -1.19 -1.91
N TYR A 308 -14.24 -1.73 -1.60
CA TYR A 308 -14.09 -2.67 -0.51
C TYR A 308 -14.33 -2.04 0.86
N ILE A 309 -13.78 -0.85 1.11
CA ILE A 309 -14.05 -0.11 2.36
C ILE A 309 -15.53 0.25 2.45
N ALA A 310 -16.17 0.69 1.36
CA ALA A 310 -17.59 1.00 1.33
C ALA A 310 -18.48 -0.21 1.64
N TYR A 311 -18.09 -1.39 1.16
CA TYR A 311 -18.77 -2.64 1.47
C TYR A 311 -18.66 -3.00 2.96
N ARG A 312 -17.48 -2.84 3.58
CA ARG A 312 -17.20 -3.28 4.96
C ARG A 312 -17.48 -2.23 6.04
N ARG A 313 -17.47 -0.94 5.68
CA ARG A 313 -17.67 0.24 6.54
C ARG A 313 -18.60 1.24 5.87
N PRO A 314 -19.86 0.87 5.58
CA PRO A 314 -20.76 1.66 4.76
C PRO A 314 -21.07 3.04 5.35
N ILE A 315 -21.23 3.15 6.67
CA ILE A 315 -21.48 4.43 7.34
C ILE A 315 -20.30 5.39 7.17
N LEU A 316 -19.08 4.91 7.39
CA LEU A 316 -17.86 5.71 7.26
C LEU A 316 -17.67 6.17 5.81
N ALA A 317 -17.78 5.25 4.86
CA ALA A 317 -17.63 5.55 3.44
C ALA A 317 -18.69 6.54 2.94
N ALA A 318 -19.96 6.36 3.33
CA ALA A 318 -21.04 7.30 3.01
C ALA A 318 -20.75 8.70 3.58
N SER A 319 -20.34 8.79 4.85
CA SER A 319 -20.01 10.06 5.50
C SER A 319 -18.84 10.77 4.81
N LYS A 320 -17.78 10.02 4.43
CA LYS A 320 -16.62 10.58 3.74
C LYS A 320 -16.96 11.02 2.31
N ALA A 321 -17.75 10.24 1.58
CA ALA A 321 -18.20 10.60 0.25
C ALA A 321 -19.04 11.89 0.29
N ALA A 322 -20.01 11.98 1.22
CA ALA A 322 -20.82 13.17 1.40
C ALA A 322 -19.99 14.41 1.76
N HIS A 323 -19.05 14.28 2.70
CA HIS A 323 -18.14 15.37 3.05
C HIS A 323 -17.31 15.83 1.83
N ARG A 324 -16.76 14.89 1.05
CA ARG A 324 -16.00 15.21 -0.17
C ARG A 324 -16.85 15.96 -1.18
N ILE A 325 -18.07 15.50 -1.43
CA ILE A 325 -18.98 16.13 -2.40
C ILE A 325 -19.33 17.54 -1.93
N ASN A 326 -19.74 17.71 -0.68
CA ASN A 326 -20.06 19.01 -0.11
C ASN A 326 -18.88 19.99 -0.22
N SER A 327 -17.65 19.49 -0.02
CA SER A 327 -16.43 20.32 -0.15
C SER A 327 -16.18 20.83 -1.58
N VAL A 328 -16.59 20.09 -2.62
CA VAL A 328 -16.37 20.49 -4.03
C VAL A 328 -17.58 21.21 -4.64
N THR A 329 -18.79 20.94 -4.16
CA THR A 329 -20.01 21.60 -4.64
C THR A 329 -20.25 22.95 -3.96
N GLY A 330 -19.73 23.16 -2.74
CA GLY A 330 -19.97 24.34 -1.93
C GLY A 330 -21.38 24.40 -1.34
N ASP A 331 -21.65 25.46 -0.57
CA ASP A 331 -22.95 25.70 0.05
C ASP A 331 -23.95 26.26 -0.95
N ALA A 332 -25.11 25.61 -1.05
CA ALA A 332 -26.22 25.99 -1.95
C ALA A 332 -26.79 27.40 -1.66
N SER A 333 -26.48 27.99 -0.50
CA SER A 333 -26.93 29.31 -0.06
C SER A 333 -26.02 30.46 -0.52
N THR A 334 -24.83 30.17 -1.05
CA THR A 334 -23.91 31.21 -1.51
C THR A 334 -24.11 31.48 -3.01
N VAL A 335 -24.39 32.73 -3.36
CA VAL A 335 -24.32 33.24 -4.75
C VAL A 335 -22.84 33.39 -5.13
N SER A 336 -22.06 32.33 -4.94
CA SER A 336 -20.65 32.27 -5.29
C SER A 336 -20.53 31.91 -6.78
N PRO A 337 -19.50 32.39 -7.51
CA PRO A 337 -19.24 31.93 -8.87
C PRO A 337 -19.18 30.39 -8.93
N PRO A 338 -19.50 29.79 -10.09
CA PRO A 338 -19.49 28.35 -10.26
C PRO A 338 -18.18 27.74 -9.74
N PRO A 339 -18.23 26.53 -9.16
CA PRO A 339 -17.04 25.88 -8.62
C PRO A 339 -15.93 25.83 -9.66
N LYS A 340 -14.79 26.46 -9.33
CA LYS A 340 -13.70 26.75 -10.27
C LYS A 340 -12.94 25.51 -10.76
N ASP A 341 -13.13 24.37 -10.10
CA ASP A 341 -12.44 23.11 -10.40
C ASP A 341 -13.44 22.04 -10.86
N LEU A 342 -13.78 22.07 -12.15
CA LEU A 342 -14.71 21.13 -12.76
C LEU A 342 -14.23 19.68 -12.63
N ALA A 343 -12.91 19.45 -12.73
CA ALA A 343 -12.32 18.13 -12.61
C ALA A 343 -12.55 17.55 -11.20
N ALA A 344 -12.40 18.37 -10.15
CA ALA A 344 -12.71 17.98 -8.77
C ALA A 344 -14.16 17.51 -8.59
N ILE A 345 -15.10 18.17 -9.25
CA ILE A 345 -16.53 17.83 -9.18
C ILE A 345 -16.82 16.52 -9.92
N GLU A 346 -16.25 16.34 -11.12
CA GLU A 346 -16.42 15.10 -11.90
C GLU A 346 -15.82 13.90 -11.18
N SER A 347 -14.62 14.05 -10.61
CA SER A 347 -13.99 13.00 -9.82
C SER A 347 -14.82 12.60 -8.60
N ALA A 348 -15.43 13.57 -7.90
CA ALA A 348 -16.27 13.28 -6.74
C ALA A 348 -17.57 12.55 -7.13
N GLN A 349 -18.08 12.76 -8.35
CA GLN A 349 -19.22 12.00 -8.88
C GLN A 349 -18.90 10.51 -9.03
N LEU A 350 -17.72 10.18 -9.55
CA LEU A 350 -17.28 8.80 -9.68
C LEU A 350 -17.11 8.10 -8.31
N VAL A 351 -16.57 8.83 -7.32
CA VAL A 351 -16.48 8.36 -5.94
C VAL A 351 -17.87 8.05 -5.39
N LEU A 352 -18.83 8.97 -5.54
CA LEU A 352 -20.21 8.75 -5.10
C LEU A 352 -20.80 7.49 -5.72
N ASN A 353 -20.71 7.37 -7.05
CA ASN A 353 -21.24 6.23 -7.79
C ASN A 353 -20.65 4.92 -7.25
N THR A 354 -19.34 4.87 -7.00
CA THR A 354 -18.66 3.69 -6.48
C THR A 354 -19.15 3.32 -5.07
N VAL A 355 -19.26 4.31 -4.17
CA VAL A 355 -19.70 4.10 -2.79
C VAL A 355 -21.17 3.68 -2.74
N VAL A 356 -22.06 4.36 -3.47
CA VAL A 356 -23.49 4.02 -3.52
C VAL A 356 -23.69 2.63 -4.11
N ASN A 357 -23.00 2.29 -5.21
CA ASN A 357 -23.10 0.96 -5.81
C ASN A 357 -22.59 -0.13 -4.85
N ALA A 358 -21.46 0.12 -4.17
CA ALA A 358 -20.92 -0.83 -3.19
C ALA A 358 -21.86 -1.10 -2.01
N ILE A 359 -22.65 -0.09 -1.61
CA ILE A 359 -23.60 -0.20 -0.49
C ILE A 359 -24.94 -0.82 -0.93
N PHE A 360 -25.41 -0.57 -2.16
CA PHE A 360 -26.80 -0.83 -2.55
C PHE A 360 -27.05 -1.67 -3.82
N ASP A 361 -26.06 -1.87 -4.72
CA ASP A 361 -26.30 -2.49 -6.05
C ASP A 361 -26.15 -4.04 -6.07
N ASP A 362 -26.12 -4.68 -4.89
CA ASP A 362 -26.31 -6.11 -4.57
C ASP A 362 -25.39 -7.19 -5.22
N SER A 363 -24.94 -8.17 -4.42
CA SER A 363 -25.21 -9.60 -4.69
C SER A 363 -24.93 -10.49 -3.47
N ILE A 364 -25.84 -11.44 -3.30
CA ILE A 364 -25.97 -12.54 -2.33
C ILE A 364 -24.81 -13.57 -2.41
N GLU A 365 -23.71 -13.29 -3.11
CA GLU A 365 -22.67 -14.29 -3.39
C GLU A 365 -21.50 -14.33 -2.40
N ASN A 366 -21.31 -13.32 -1.53
CA ASN A 366 -20.15 -13.30 -0.62
C ASN A 366 -20.48 -12.70 0.75
N GLY A 367 -21.34 -13.39 1.49
CA GLY A 367 -21.68 -13.08 2.88
C GLY A 367 -22.54 -11.82 3.00
N GLU A 368 -23.49 -11.84 3.92
CA GLU A 368 -24.36 -10.70 4.20
C GLU A 368 -23.55 -9.40 4.30
N ILE A 369 -24.02 -8.34 3.64
CA ILE A 369 -23.70 -6.99 4.09
C ILE A 369 -24.15 -6.99 5.54
N ILE A 370 -23.21 -6.86 6.47
CA ILE A 370 -23.46 -6.67 7.91
C ILE A 370 -24.03 -5.25 8.10
N LEU A 371 -25.16 -4.96 7.45
CA LEU A 371 -26.14 -3.97 7.88
C LEU A 371 -26.95 -4.65 9.00
N ASP A 372 -26.25 -5.18 10.01
CA ASP A 372 -26.80 -6.08 11.04
C ASP A 372 -27.85 -5.41 11.94
N THR A 373 -28.13 -4.12 11.72
CA THR A 373 -29.12 -3.39 12.49
C THR A 373 -29.83 -2.34 11.64
N GLN A 374 -31.14 -2.21 11.87
CA GLN A 374 -31.99 -1.11 11.39
C GLN A 374 -31.34 0.27 11.60
N PHE A 375 -30.55 0.43 12.67
CA PHE A 375 -29.83 1.65 13.01
C PHE A 375 -28.76 2.05 11.97
N SER A 376 -27.99 1.09 11.45
CA SER A 376 -26.98 1.36 10.43
C SER A 376 -27.61 1.87 9.13
N LEU A 377 -28.72 1.27 8.72
CA LEU A 377 -29.45 1.67 7.53
C LEU A 377 -30.07 3.08 7.71
N LEU A 378 -30.65 3.37 8.87
CA LEU A 378 -31.18 4.70 9.20
C LEU A 378 -30.10 5.79 9.13
N ARG A 379 -28.89 5.53 9.65
CA ARG A 379 -27.77 6.49 9.56
C ARG A 379 -27.35 6.74 8.11
N ILE A 380 -27.29 5.69 7.30
CA ILE A 380 -26.95 5.83 5.87
C ILE A 380 -28.04 6.63 5.14
N HIS A 381 -29.32 6.37 5.43
CA HIS A 381 -30.43 7.15 4.88
C HIS A 381 -30.36 8.62 5.28
N HIS A 382 -29.99 8.94 6.52
CA HIS A 382 -29.80 10.32 6.94
C HIS A 382 -28.67 10.99 6.15
N ILE A 383 -27.50 10.35 6.06
CA ILE A 383 -26.34 10.90 5.33
C ILE A 383 -26.66 11.13 3.85
N PHE A 384 -27.21 10.13 3.17
CA PHE A 384 -27.53 10.23 1.74
C PHE A 384 -28.77 11.08 1.46
N GLY A 385 -29.74 11.11 2.38
CA GLY A 385 -30.90 12.00 2.31
C GLY A 385 -30.49 13.47 2.37
N ASP A 386 -29.63 13.83 3.32
CA ASP A 386 -29.12 15.20 3.47
C ASP A 386 -28.30 15.64 2.25
N LEU A 387 -27.39 14.76 1.78
CA LEU A 387 -26.61 15.01 0.56
C LEU A 387 -27.50 15.18 -0.67
N LEU A 388 -28.51 14.31 -0.84
CA LEU A 388 -29.44 14.40 -1.96
C LEU A 388 -30.25 15.69 -1.90
N ALA A 389 -30.73 16.09 -0.71
CA ALA A 389 -31.43 17.35 -0.52
C ALA A 389 -30.57 18.55 -0.91
N GLN A 390 -29.29 18.55 -0.52
CA GLN A 390 -28.33 19.58 -0.92
C GLN A 390 -28.15 19.62 -2.44
N LEU A 391 -27.93 18.48 -3.09
CA LEU A 391 -27.77 18.41 -4.55
C LEU A 391 -29.02 18.91 -5.30
N LEU A 392 -30.22 18.56 -4.83
CA LEU A 392 -31.49 19.03 -5.41
C LEU A 392 -31.66 20.55 -5.28
N SER A 393 -31.06 21.16 -4.25
CA SER A 393 -31.11 22.61 -4.01
C SER A 393 -30.13 23.43 -4.88
N LEU A 394 -29.16 22.79 -5.52
CA LEU A 394 -28.17 23.47 -6.37
C LEU A 394 -28.83 24.13 -7.59
N LYS A 395 -28.39 25.35 -7.93
CA LYS A 395 -28.89 26.14 -9.06
C LYS A 395 -27.93 26.11 -10.26
N TRP A 396 -27.31 24.96 -10.49
CA TRP A 396 -26.36 24.75 -11.59
C TRP A 396 -27.09 24.65 -12.93
N MET A 397 -27.41 25.80 -13.52
CA MET A 397 -28.15 25.88 -14.79
C MET A 397 -27.24 25.88 -16.03
N GLU A 398 -25.94 26.11 -15.86
CA GLU A 398 -24.98 26.03 -16.97
C GLU A 398 -24.94 24.60 -17.54
N PRO A 399 -24.91 24.40 -18.87
CA PRO A 399 -25.10 23.08 -19.48
C PRO A 399 -24.14 21.99 -18.96
N ARG A 400 -22.85 22.33 -18.75
CA ARG A 400 -21.87 21.38 -18.22
C ARG A 400 -22.15 20.98 -16.77
N LEU A 401 -22.45 21.96 -15.92
CA LEU A 401 -22.78 21.70 -14.51
C LEU A 401 -24.13 20.98 -14.37
N ALA A 402 -25.08 21.26 -15.25
CA ALA A 402 -26.37 20.57 -15.30
C ALA A 402 -26.20 19.08 -15.66
N VAL A 403 -25.33 18.76 -16.63
CA VAL A 403 -24.98 17.37 -16.97
C VAL A 403 -24.32 16.66 -15.78
N ILE A 404 -23.36 17.31 -15.14
CA ILE A 404 -22.67 16.76 -13.97
C ILE A 404 -23.65 16.51 -12.82
N LEU A 405 -24.56 17.45 -12.53
CA LEU A 405 -25.61 17.26 -11.52
C LEU A 405 -26.53 16.09 -11.89
N GLY A 406 -26.87 15.93 -13.18
CA GLY A 406 -27.58 14.76 -13.67
C GLY A 406 -26.84 13.44 -13.38
N HIS A 407 -25.52 13.41 -13.55
CA HIS A 407 -24.70 12.24 -13.21
C HIS A 407 -24.65 11.96 -11.70
N TYR A 408 -24.64 12.99 -10.85
CA TYR A 408 -24.79 12.84 -9.40
C TYR A 408 -26.13 12.20 -9.04
N LEU A 409 -27.23 12.72 -9.61
CA LEU A 409 -28.56 12.17 -9.37
C LEU A 409 -28.69 10.73 -9.88
N THR A 410 -28.03 10.41 -10.99
CA THR A 410 -27.97 9.04 -11.54
C THR A 410 -27.20 8.10 -10.62
N ALA A 411 -26.12 8.55 -9.98
CA ALA A 411 -25.35 7.75 -9.02
C ALA A 411 -26.20 7.32 -7.81
N PHE A 412 -27.27 8.03 -7.47
CA PHE A 412 -28.21 7.66 -6.41
C PHE A 412 -29.24 6.60 -6.82
N CYS A 413 -29.28 6.15 -8.07
CA CYS A 413 -30.28 5.16 -8.53
C CYS A 413 -30.38 3.92 -7.61
N PRO A 414 -29.28 3.26 -7.19
CA PRO A 414 -29.36 2.12 -6.26
C PRO A 414 -29.99 2.49 -4.91
N TYR A 415 -29.64 3.66 -4.36
CA TYR A 415 -30.23 4.20 -3.13
C TYR A 415 -31.73 4.47 -3.28
N LEU A 416 -32.13 5.09 -4.39
CA LEU A 416 -33.53 5.45 -4.67
C LEU A 416 -34.42 4.21 -4.84
N ARG A 417 -33.90 3.10 -5.36
CA ARG A 417 -34.62 1.81 -5.40
C ARG A 417 -34.98 1.32 -3.99
N ARG A 418 -34.13 1.58 -3.00
CA ARG A 418 -34.35 1.22 -1.58
C ARG A 418 -35.09 2.30 -0.80
N HIS A 419 -35.14 3.54 -1.29
CA HIS A 419 -35.84 4.68 -0.67
C HIS A 419 -36.74 5.46 -1.66
N PRO A 420 -37.89 4.88 -2.09
CA PRO A 420 -38.77 5.46 -3.11
C PRO A 420 -39.37 6.87 -2.86
N PRO A 421 -39.66 7.32 -1.61
CA PRO A 421 -40.39 8.59 -1.40
C PRO A 421 -39.74 9.85 -1.98
N VAL A 422 -38.43 9.85 -2.24
CA VAL A 422 -37.69 11.03 -2.72
C VAL A 422 -37.62 11.07 -4.26
N VAL A 423 -38.00 9.99 -4.94
CA VAL A 423 -37.98 9.87 -6.42
C VAL A 423 -38.71 11.03 -7.12
N PRO A 424 -39.92 11.46 -6.71
CA PRO A 424 -40.62 12.57 -7.37
C PRO A 424 -39.81 13.87 -7.39
N SER A 425 -39.10 14.18 -6.30
CA SER A 425 -38.25 15.38 -6.20
C SER A 425 -37.05 15.30 -7.14
N VAL A 426 -36.45 14.11 -7.28
CA VAL A 426 -35.34 13.86 -8.23
C VAL A 426 -35.80 14.01 -9.67
N VAL A 427 -36.94 13.40 -10.03
CA VAL A 427 -37.52 13.50 -11.37
C VAL A 427 -37.84 14.95 -11.72
N LYS A 428 -38.46 15.70 -10.79
CA LYS A 428 -38.73 17.13 -10.98
C LYS A 428 -37.45 17.92 -11.27
N LYS A 429 -36.36 17.66 -10.54
CA LYS A 429 -35.08 18.33 -10.77
C LYS A 429 -34.47 17.98 -12.12
N LEU A 430 -34.56 16.73 -12.57
CA LEU A 430 -34.07 16.33 -13.91
C LEU A 430 -34.79 17.09 -15.03
N PHE A 431 -36.10 17.29 -14.94
CA PHE A 431 -36.84 18.11 -15.92
C PHE A 431 -36.43 19.59 -15.92
N GLU A 432 -36.12 20.15 -14.74
CA GLU A 432 -35.58 21.51 -14.62
C GLU A 432 -34.22 21.63 -15.35
N LEU A 433 -33.33 20.65 -15.17
CA LEU A 433 -32.01 20.62 -15.81
C LEU A 433 -32.09 20.39 -17.32
N LEU A 434 -33.01 19.55 -17.79
CA LEU A 434 -33.23 19.35 -19.23
C LEU A 434 -33.57 20.65 -19.96
N SER A 435 -34.40 21.48 -19.33
CA SER A 435 -34.81 22.78 -19.88
C SER A 435 -33.63 23.74 -20.07
N SER A 436 -32.61 23.67 -19.21
CA SER A 436 -31.42 24.52 -19.29
C SER A 436 -30.41 24.04 -20.35
N ILE A 437 -30.35 22.73 -20.59
CA ILE A 437 -29.50 22.14 -21.63
C ILE A 437 -30.05 22.50 -23.02
N THR A 438 -31.35 22.34 -23.24
CA THR A 438 -32.00 22.62 -24.54
C THR A 438 -31.99 24.10 -24.95
N ALA A 439 -31.93 25.02 -23.98
CA ALA A 439 -31.88 26.46 -24.26
C ALA A 439 -30.53 26.93 -24.82
N SER A 440 -29.44 26.15 -24.62
CA SER A 440 -28.09 26.46 -25.10
C SER A 440 -27.77 25.91 -26.50
N SER A 441 -28.65 25.07 -27.05
CA SER A 441 -28.54 24.47 -28.40
C SER A 441 -29.27 25.25 -29.50
N HIS A 442 -29.75 26.45 -29.18
CA HIS A 442 -30.24 27.48 -30.11
C HIS A 442 -29.33 28.70 -29.99
#